data_AF-A0A9D2D698-F1
#
_entry.id   AF-A0A9D2D698-F1
#
_cell.length_a   1.000
_cell.length_b   1.000
_cell.length_c   1.000
_cell.angle_alpha   90.00
_cell.angle_beta   90.00
_cell.angle_gamma   90.00
#
_symmetry.space_group_name_H-M   'P 1'
#
loop_
_entity.id
_entity.type
_entity.pdbx_description
1 polymer ?
#
loop_
_entity_poly.entity_id
_entity_poly.type
_entity_poly.pdbx_seq_one_letter_code
_entity_poly.pdbx_strand_id
1 'polypeptide(L)'
;MKKFFAVLLVALVMCGTAGFFPGISAEAAFADGYNGSTYVGAETETISYATKTDEEIFIDGGLPKYCDVDPDLKNTCANVAGAITLGYFDKDYNELIPNFTAVRVIKDKILYATQTSAVQDVIASLYDKMQTNTLGNGTTVEQFKSGLTQYVNEQGRNITFSQVVNDRQVNFSAYKNAINEKKPVVFFVSKYTMQAIDDLKQDDNTDVLHKLYYSGDHMVVGYGIREISYYNADGSLKKQLTFLRVATGYSDDALAYVLLDDRITVVDGYKVNIF
;
A
#
# COMPACT_ATOMS: atom_id res chain seq x y z
N MET A 1 26.56 -47.72 70.45
CA MET A 1 26.57 -48.51 69.21
C MET A 1 26.67 -47.55 68.01
N LYS A 2 27.70 -47.75 67.20
CA LYS A 2 27.94 -47.40 65.78
C LYS A 2 27.20 -46.21 65.11
N LYS A 3 28.05 -45.24 64.68
CA LYS A 3 28.14 -44.55 63.35
C LYS A 3 26.94 -43.69 62.91
N PHE A 4 27.10 -42.43 62.47
CA PHE A 4 27.65 -42.04 61.17
C PHE A 4 27.82 -40.51 61.06
N PHE A 5 28.87 -40.09 60.34
CA PHE A 5 29.12 -38.76 59.80
C PHE A 5 28.11 -38.41 58.68
N ALA A 6 27.74 -37.14 58.53
CA ALA A 6 27.68 -36.46 57.22
C ALA A 6 27.44 -34.95 57.38
N VAL A 7 28.41 -34.17 56.88
CA VAL A 7 28.33 -32.73 56.60
C VAL A 7 27.37 -32.53 55.42
N LEU A 8 26.40 -31.62 55.53
CA LEU A 8 25.60 -31.19 54.38
C LEU A 8 25.92 -29.74 53.99
N LEU A 9 26.46 -29.66 52.78
CA LEU A 9 26.86 -28.49 52.01
C LEU A 9 25.62 -27.65 51.62
N VAL A 10 25.68 -26.34 51.83
CA VAL A 10 24.71 -25.37 51.32
C VAL A 10 24.87 -25.26 49.81
N ALA A 11 23.87 -25.70 49.04
CA ALA A 11 23.75 -25.41 47.61
C ALA A 11 22.68 -24.33 47.42
N LEU A 12 23.14 -23.09 47.27
CA LEU A 12 22.33 -21.93 46.97
C LEU A 12 22.00 -21.98 45.46
N VAL A 13 20.83 -22.50 45.11
CA VAL A 13 20.33 -22.47 43.74
C VAL A 13 19.85 -21.06 43.44
N MET A 14 20.73 -20.23 42.88
CA MET A 14 20.31 -19.06 42.12
C MET A 14 19.63 -19.56 40.85
N CYS A 15 18.30 -19.69 40.90
CA CYS A 15 17.48 -19.84 39.72
C CYS A 15 17.51 -18.50 38.98
N GLY A 16 18.47 -18.36 38.07
CA GLY A 16 18.50 -17.25 37.13
C GLY A 16 17.27 -17.37 36.25
N THR A 17 16.26 -16.55 36.52
CA THR A 17 15.20 -16.29 35.56
C THR A 17 15.84 -15.56 34.39
N ALA A 18 16.26 -16.31 33.38
CA ALA A 18 16.53 -15.76 32.06
C ALA A 18 15.22 -15.11 31.61
N GLY A 19 15.15 -13.79 31.78
CA GLY A 19 14.07 -12.99 31.25
C GLY A 19 13.98 -13.26 29.76
N PHE A 20 12.86 -13.86 29.34
CA PHE A 20 12.50 -13.96 27.95
C PHE A 20 12.20 -12.52 27.51
N PHE A 21 13.22 -11.80 27.05
CA PHE A 21 13.00 -10.58 26.30
C PHE A 21 12.47 -11.04 24.94
N PRO A 22 11.19 -10.79 24.60
CA PRO A 22 10.77 -10.98 23.22
C PRO A 22 11.68 -10.10 22.37
N GLY A 23 12.42 -10.72 21.44
CA GLY A 23 13.21 -9.98 20.48
C GLY A 23 12.30 -8.96 19.82
N ILE A 24 12.68 -7.69 19.89
CA ILE A 24 12.04 -6.63 19.11
C ILE A 24 12.19 -7.07 17.66
N SER A 25 11.11 -7.55 17.04
CA SER A 25 11.11 -7.83 15.60
C SER A 25 11.35 -6.51 14.91
N ALA A 26 12.42 -6.41 14.12
CA ALA A 26 12.65 -5.26 13.27
C ALA A 26 11.41 -5.05 12.38
N GLU A 27 11.00 -3.79 12.24
CA GLU A 27 9.91 -3.41 11.34
C GLU A 27 10.28 -3.77 9.90
N ALA A 28 9.30 -4.21 9.11
CA ALA A 28 9.54 -4.48 7.69
C ALA A 28 9.87 -3.17 6.94
N ALA A 29 10.96 -3.18 6.18
CA ALA A 29 11.32 -2.09 5.28
C ALA A 29 10.93 -2.47 3.84
N PHE A 30 10.26 -1.56 3.14
CA PHE A 30 9.72 -1.79 1.81
C PHE A 30 10.77 -1.45 0.76
N ALA A 31 11.42 -2.48 0.22
CA ALA A 31 12.44 -2.41 -0.82
C ALA A 31 12.43 -3.64 -1.72
N ASP A 32 12.50 -3.42 -3.03
CA ASP A 32 12.80 -4.45 -4.03
C ASP A 32 13.10 -3.80 -5.40
N GLY A 33 14.22 -3.09 -5.51
CA GLY A 33 14.69 -2.49 -6.77
C GLY A 33 14.07 -1.13 -7.11
N TYR A 34 13.79 -0.89 -8.40
CA TYR A 34 13.20 0.37 -8.88
C TYR A 34 11.71 0.40 -8.50
N ASN A 35 11.29 1.43 -7.74
CA ASN A 35 9.95 1.53 -7.15
C ASN A 35 9.50 0.32 -6.29
N GLY A 36 10.42 -0.47 -5.71
CA GLY A 36 10.04 -1.45 -4.68
C GLY A 36 9.31 -2.71 -5.18
N SER A 37 9.50 -3.17 -6.41
CA SER A 37 8.99 -4.50 -6.77
C SER A 37 9.62 -5.16 -7.99
N THR A 38 9.76 -6.49 -7.92
CA THR A 38 10.18 -7.34 -9.04
C THR A 38 8.99 -8.06 -9.69
N TYR A 39 8.83 -7.89 -11.01
CA TYR A 39 7.92 -8.69 -11.84
C TYR A 39 8.45 -10.13 -11.97
N VAL A 40 7.59 -11.12 -11.72
CA VAL A 40 7.99 -12.55 -11.70
C VAL A 40 7.17 -13.44 -12.64
N GLY A 41 6.17 -12.90 -13.34
CA GLY A 41 5.43 -13.63 -14.35
C GLY A 41 4.01 -13.13 -14.53
N ALA A 42 3.27 -13.78 -15.43
CA ALA A 42 1.88 -13.48 -15.70
C ALA A 42 1.06 -14.73 -15.96
N GLU A 43 -0.24 -14.64 -15.74
CA GLU A 43 -1.22 -15.68 -16.04
C GLU A 43 -2.48 -15.06 -16.63
N THR A 44 -3.13 -15.78 -17.55
CA THR A 44 -4.48 -15.43 -18.00
C THR A 44 -5.46 -16.46 -17.47
N GLU A 45 -6.47 -16.00 -16.74
CA GLU A 45 -7.56 -16.82 -16.23
C GLU A 45 -8.87 -16.44 -16.94
N THR A 46 -9.60 -17.42 -17.45
CA THR A 46 -10.96 -17.22 -17.98
C THR A 46 -11.98 -17.75 -16.98
N ILE A 47 -12.91 -16.90 -16.56
CA ILE A 47 -13.97 -17.24 -15.62
C ILE A 47 -15.30 -17.26 -16.37
N SER A 48 -15.85 -18.45 -16.61
CA SER A 48 -17.22 -18.60 -17.11
C SER A 48 -18.24 -18.57 -15.96
N TYR A 49 -19.39 -17.94 -16.17
CA TYR A 49 -20.44 -17.80 -15.14
C TYR A 49 -21.84 -17.76 -15.76
N ALA A 50 -22.87 -18.12 -14.98
CA ALA A 50 -24.26 -17.95 -15.41
C ALA A 50 -24.75 -16.52 -15.15
N THR A 51 -24.44 -15.99 -13.97
CA THR A 51 -24.70 -14.60 -13.57
C THR A 51 -23.53 -14.07 -12.74
N LYS A 52 -23.41 -12.74 -12.64
CA LYS A 52 -22.47 -12.08 -11.73
C LYS A 52 -23.10 -10.88 -11.04
N THR A 53 -22.59 -10.54 -9.86
CA THR A 53 -22.72 -9.21 -9.27
C THR A 53 -21.37 -8.51 -9.36
N ASP A 54 -21.39 -7.20 -9.60
CA ASP A 54 -20.21 -6.39 -9.81
C ASP A 54 -20.44 -5.02 -9.17
N GLU A 55 -19.80 -4.79 -8.03
CA GLU A 55 -19.94 -3.57 -7.25
C GLU A 55 -18.59 -2.86 -7.18
N GLU A 56 -18.58 -1.57 -7.51
CA GLU A 56 -17.37 -0.76 -7.42
C GLU A 56 -17.67 0.59 -6.76
N ILE A 57 -16.82 1.00 -5.81
CA ILE A 57 -16.77 2.37 -5.31
C ILE A 57 -15.34 2.89 -5.44
N PHE A 58 -15.21 4.16 -5.83
CA PHE A 58 -13.90 4.80 -5.95
C PHE A 58 -14.00 6.33 -5.80
N ILE A 59 -12.85 6.96 -5.62
CA ILE A 59 -12.71 8.41 -5.64
C ILE A 59 -12.73 8.89 -7.09
N ASP A 60 -13.76 9.66 -7.45
CA ASP A 60 -13.95 10.16 -8.81
C ASP A 60 -12.77 11.02 -9.27
N GLY A 61 -12.32 10.81 -10.52
CA GLY A 61 -11.10 11.43 -11.05
C GLY A 61 -9.82 10.65 -10.76
N GLY A 62 -9.86 9.64 -9.88
CA GLY A 62 -8.72 8.79 -9.56
C GLY A 62 -7.68 9.50 -8.69
N LEU A 63 -6.41 9.19 -8.92
CA LEU A 63 -5.26 9.78 -8.24
C LEU A 63 -4.21 10.28 -9.25
N PRO A 64 -3.28 11.15 -8.83
CA PRO A 64 -2.14 11.52 -9.67
C PRO A 64 -1.31 10.31 -10.08
N LYS A 65 -0.79 10.35 -11.31
CA LYS A 65 0.01 9.28 -11.93
C LYS A 65 1.51 9.57 -11.82
N TYR A 66 1.97 9.84 -10.60
CA TYR A 66 3.38 10.17 -10.37
C TYR A 66 4.22 8.92 -10.24
N CYS A 67 5.49 9.03 -10.62
CA CYS A 67 6.49 7.98 -10.50
C CYS A 67 7.87 8.64 -10.29
N ASP A 68 8.80 7.94 -9.67
CA ASP A 68 10.18 8.42 -9.63
C ASP A 68 10.81 8.34 -11.02
N VAL A 69 11.52 9.37 -11.47
CA VAL A 69 12.26 9.37 -12.76
C VAL A 69 13.77 9.57 -12.57
N ASP A 70 14.24 9.68 -11.32
CA ASP A 70 15.65 9.84 -11.00
C ASP A 70 16.33 8.45 -10.89
N PRO A 71 17.26 8.11 -11.81
CA PRO A 71 17.91 6.81 -11.78
C PRO A 71 18.79 6.59 -10.53
N ASP A 72 19.18 7.64 -9.81
CA ASP A 72 20.04 7.55 -8.63
C ASP A 72 19.26 7.22 -7.36
N LEU A 73 17.94 7.45 -7.34
CA LEU A 73 17.06 7.07 -6.24
C LEU A 73 16.63 5.61 -6.39
N LYS A 74 16.79 4.80 -5.33
CA LYS A 74 16.42 3.37 -5.29
C LYS A 74 15.44 3.09 -4.17
N ASN A 75 14.57 2.07 -4.33
CA ASN A 75 13.56 1.73 -3.33
C ASN A 75 12.59 2.90 -3.03
N THR A 76 12.13 3.55 -4.08
CA THR A 76 11.37 4.81 -4.07
C THR A 76 9.86 4.66 -3.85
N CYS A 77 9.35 3.45 -3.65
CA CYS A 77 7.90 3.21 -3.50
C CYS A 77 7.25 4.09 -2.41
N ALA A 78 7.93 4.28 -1.28
CA ALA A 78 7.42 5.07 -0.17
C ALA A 78 7.30 6.56 -0.50
N ASN A 79 8.36 7.14 -1.05
CA ASN A 79 8.41 8.56 -1.40
C ASN A 79 7.50 8.87 -2.59
N VAL A 80 7.38 7.96 -3.56
CA VAL A 80 6.39 8.06 -4.65
C VAL A 80 4.95 7.98 -4.13
N ALA A 81 4.63 7.02 -3.26
CA ALA A 81 3.30 6.92 -2.63
C ALA A 81 2.96 8.18 -1.81
N GLY A 82 3.95 8.75 -1.12
CA GLY A 82 3.84 10.04 -0.45
C GLY A 82 3.53 11.18 -1.42
N ALA A 83 4.27 11.29 -2.53
CA ALA A 83 4.05 12.33 -3.54
C ALA A 83 2.68 12.22 -4.24
N ILE A 84 2.22 11.00 -4.54
CA ILE A 84 0.86 10.76 -5.06
C ILE A 84 -0.19 11.25 -4.05
N THR A 85 0.02 10.93 -2.76
CA THR A 85 -0.88 11.37 -1.69
C THR A 85 -0.89 12.90 -1.56
N LEU A 86 0.27 13.54 -1.61
CA LEU A 86 0.38 15.01 -1.59
C LEU A 86 -0.33 15.61 -2.81
N GLY A 87 -0.09 15.11 -4.02
CA GLY A 87 -0.75 15.59 -5.23
C GLY A 87 -2.26 15.43 -5.20
N TYR A 88 -2.77 14.39 -4.53
CA TYR A 88 -4.21 14.24 -4.30
C TYR A 88 -4.78 15.38 -3.47
N PHE A 89 -4.11 15.76 -2.38
CA PHE A 89 -4.54 16.84 -1.48
C PHE A 89 -4.18 18.25 -1.99
N ASP A 90 -3.17 18.37 -2.85
CA ASP A 90 -2.72 19.65 -3.43
C ASP A 90 -3.81 20.33 -4.28
N LYS A 91 -4.79 19.55 -4.74
CA LYS A 91 -6.02 20.06 -5.36
C LYS A 91 -6.81 21.03 -4.46
N ASP A 92 -6.71 20.84 -3.14
CA ASP A 92 -7.37 21.67 -2.11
C ASP A 92 -6.36 22.59 -1.40
N TYR A 93 -5.06 22.23 -1.39
CA TYR A 93 -3.97 22.93 -0.70
C TYR A 93 -2.75 23.07 -1.64
N ASN A 94 -2.77 24.09 -2.50
CA ASN A 94 -1.80 24.26 -3.59
C ASN A 94 -0.34 24.55 -3.16
N GLU A 95 -0.09 24.63 -1.86
CA GLU A 95 1.23 24.75 -1.26
C GLU A 95 1.91 23.38 -1.01
N LEU A 96 1.19 22.26 -1.11
CA LEU A 96 1.74 20.93 -0.82
C LEU A 96 2.78 20.49 -1.86
N ILE A 97 2.68 20.96 -3.11
CA ILE A 97 3.72 20.79 -4.13
C ILE A 97 4.10 22.18 -4.65
N PRO A 98 5.22 22.76 -4.17
CA PRO A 98 5.64 24.10 -4.57
C PRO A 98 5.87 24.22 -6.08
N ASN A 99 5.47 25.36 -6.66
CA ASN A 99 5.62 25.67 -8.10
C ASN A 99 4.89 24.68 -9.02
N PHE A 100 3.80 24.09 -8.54
CA PHE A 100 3.00 23.14 -9.28
C PHE A 100 1.51 23.44 -9.12
N THR A 101 0.69 22.87 -9.99
CA THR A 101 -0.77 22.95 -9.89
C THR A 101 -1.30 21.56 -10.15
N ALA A 102 -1.68 20.85 -9.09
CA ALA A 102 -1.97 19.42 -9.19
C ALA A 102 -3.17 19.07 -10.03
N VAL A 103 -4.13 19.98 -10.23
CA VAL A 103 -5.36 19.66 -10.96
C VAL A 103 -5.78 20.74 -11.93
N ARG A 104 -6.43 20.29 -13.00
CA ARG A 104 -7.29 21.12 -13.85
C ARG A 104 -8.72 20.60 -13.76
N VAL A 105 -9.69 21.48 -13.54
CA VAL A 105 -11.11 21.13 -13.54
C VAL A 105 -11.72 21.46 -14.91
N ILE A 106 -12.34 20.47 -15.55
CA ILE A 106 -13.05 20.64 -16.83
C ILE A 106 -14.45 20.02 -16.70
N LYS A 107 -15.50 20.86 -16.79
CA LYS A 107 -16.91 20.42 -16.66
C LYS A 107 -17.11 19.53 -15.43
N ASP A 108 -16.67 20.03 -14.27
CA ASP A 108 -16.74 19.36 -12.95
C ASP A 108 -15.91 18.08 -12.81
N LYS A 109 -15.08 17.73 -13.82
CA LYS A 109 -14.15 16.61 -13.74
C LYS A 109 -12.77 17.10 -13.31
N ILE A 110 -12.23 16.47 -12.29
CA ILE A 110 -10.84 16.65 -11.85
C ILE A 110 -9.93 15.86 -12.78
N LEU A 111 -8.95 16.56 -13.35
CA LEU A 111 -7.85 15.96 -14.11
C LEU A 111 -6.54 16.29 -13.42
N TYR A 112 -5.85 15.28 -12.92
CA TYR A 112 -4.52 15.47 -12.34
C TYR A 112 -3.51 15.87 -13.40
N ALA A 113 -2.69 16.87 -13.08
CA ALA A 113 -1.63 17.35 -13.94
C ALA A 113 -0.55 16.27 -14.11
N THR A 114 0.10 16.29 -15.28
CA THR A 114 1.28 15.47 -15.51
C THR A 114 2.40 15.90 -14.58
N GLN A 115 3.18 14.91 -14.10
CA GLN A 115 4.38 15.15 -13.31
C GLN A 115 5.35 16.12 -14.00
N THR A 116 5.91 17.04 -13.22
CA THR A 116 6.99 17.96 -13.62
C THR A 116 8.18 17.79 -12.68
N SER A 117 9.26 18.55 -12.89
CA SER A 117 10.41 18.57 -11.97
C SER A 117 10.00 18.89 -10.53
N ALA A 118 9.02 19.79 -10.33
CA ALA A 118 8.49 20.10 -8.99
C ALA A 118 8.01 18.86 -8.22
N VAL A 119 7.34 17.90 -8.88
CA VAL A 119 6.90 16.65 -8.25
C VAL A 119 8.11 15.74 -7.97
N GLN A 120 9.09 15.70 -8.86
CA GLN A 120 10.33 14.95 -8.62
C GLN A 120 11.12 15.53 -7.42
N ASP A 121 11.16 16.86 -7.28
CA ASP A 121 11.79 17.52 -6.14
C ASP A 121 11.10 17.13 -4.81
N VAL A 122 9.76 16.96 -4.84
CA VAL A 122 9.01 16.43 -3.70
C VAL A 122 9.35 14.96 -3.43
N ILE A 123 9.44 14.12 -4.46
CA ILE A 123 9.85 12.71 -4.30
C ILE A 123 11.25 12.63 -3.65
N ALA A 124 12.22 13.41 -4.13
CA ALA A 124 13.56 13.47 -3.55
C ALA A 124 13.54 14.00 -2.10
N SER A 125 12.76 15.04 -1.81
CA SER A 125 12.61 15.55 -0.45
C SER A 125 12.01 14.53 0.51
N LEU A 126 11.00 13.78 0.05
CA LEU A 126 10.40 12.70 0.83
C LEU A 126 11.37 11.54 1.01
N TYR A 127 12.21 11.23 0.03
CA TYR A 127 13.24 10.20 0.15
C TYR A 127 14.16 10.46 1.34
N ASP A 128 14.64 11.70 1.49
CA ASP A 128 15.48 12.12 2.61
C ASP A 128 14.72 12.12 3.93
N LYS A 129 13.51 12.70 3.96
CA LYS A 129 12.69 12.81 5.19
C LYS A 129 12.20 11.46 5.70
N MET A 130 11.88 10.55 4.79
CA MET A 130 11.54 9.17 5.11
C MET A 130 12.78 8.33 5.37
N GLN A 131 13.99 8.91 5.31
CA GLN A 131 15.23 8.22 5.63
C GLN A 131 15.40 6.94 4.80
N THR A 132 14.95 6.96 3.54
CA THR A 132 15.00 5.81 2.65
C THR A 132 16.45 5.36 2.46
N ASN A 133 16.69 4.05 2.59
CA ASN A 133 18.03 3.43 2.48
C ASN A 133 19.06 3.80 3.58
N THR A 134 18.67 4.49 4.65
CA THR A 134 19.62 4.94 5.68
C THR A 134 19.87 3.92 6.81
N LEU A 135 18.84 3.16 7.21
CA LEU A 135 18.91 2.14 8.27
C LEU A 135 18.94 0.70 7.71
N GLY A 136 18.88 0.57 6.39
CA GLY A 136 18.69 -0.67 5.64
C GLY A 136 18.00 -0.35 4.33
N ASN A 137 17.88 -1.32 3.43
CA ASN A 137 17.21 -1.10 2.14
C ASN A 137 15.73 -0.77 2.36
N GLY A 138 15.26 0.32 1.74
CA GLY A 138 13.86 0.71 1.69
C GLY A 138 13.47 1.71 2.76
N THR A 139 12.17 1.73 3.04
CA THR A 139 11.52 2.62 4.00
C THR A 139 10.55 1.82 4.85
N THR A 140 10.55 2.00 6.16
CA THR A 140 9.58 1.35 7.06
C THR A 140 8.25 2.13 7.13
N VAL A 141 7.21 1.55 7.75
CA VAL A 141 5.91 2.25 7.96
C VAL A 141 6.11 3.47 8.86
N GLU A 142 6.89 3.34 9.93
CA GLU A 142 7.22 4.45 10.83
C GLU A 142 7.98 5.57 10.10
N GLN A 143 8.98 5.21 9.30
CA GLN A 143 9.74 6.16 8.48
C GLN A 143 8.86 6.89 7.45
N PHE A 144 7.97 6.16 6.77
CA PHE A 144 6.99 6.77 5.86
C PHE A 144 6.10 7.78 6.58
N LYS A 145 5.49 7.39 7.70
CA LYS A 145 4.55 8.24 8.45
C LYS A 145 5.25 9.47 9.03
N SER A 146 6.42 9.30 9.63
CA SER A 146 7.18 10.40 10.22
C SER A 146 7.70 11.37 9.15
N GLY A 147 8.28 10.85 8.05
CA GLY A 147 8.79 11.67 6.95
C GLY A 147 7.69 12.46 6.23
N LEU A 148 6.54 11.83 5.93
CA LEU A 148 5.40 12.52 5.34
C LEU A 148 4.81 13.56 6.30
N THR A 149 4.73 13.25 7.59
CA THR A 149 4.31 14.22 8.61
C THR A 149 5.24 15.42 8.67
N GLN A 150 6.54 15.19 8.67
CA GLN A 150 7.52 16.27 8.65
C GLN A 150 7.32 17.17 7.41
N TYR A 151 7.21 16.58 6.22
CA TYR A 151 7.02 17.35 4.99
C TYR A 151 5.73 18.18 5.03
N VAL A 152 4.60 17.58 5.40
CA VAL A 152 3.30 18.27 5.45
C VAL A 152 3.32 19.44 6.46
N ASN A 153 3.95 19.24 7.61
CA ASN A 153 4.10 20.28 8.63
C ASN A 153 4.96 21.46 8.14
N GLU A 154 6.02 21.19 7.36
CA GLU A 154 6.85 22.23 6.74
C GLU A 154 6.07 23.05 5.70
N GLN A 155 5.04 22.47 5.07
CA GLN A 155 4.09 23.20 4.21
C GLN A 155 2.97 23.91 4.99
N GLY A 156 3.06 23.96 6.32
CA GLY A 156 2.09 24.66 7.17
C GLY A 156 0.76 23.92 7.37
N ARG A 157 0.74 22.60 7.15
CA ARG A 157 -0.45 21.75 7.28
C ARG A 157 -0.26 20.67 8.33
N ASN A 158 -1.33 19.95 8.66
CA ASN A 158 -1.28 18.79 9.54
C ASN A 158 -1.71 17.53 8.78
N ILE A 159 -1.26 16.37 9.27
CA ILE A 159 -1.64 15.06 8.72
C ILE A 159 -2.07 14.12 9.84
N THR A 160 -3.01 13.24 9.51
CA THR A 160 -3.40 12.12 10.37
C THR A 160 -3.42 10.82 9.56
N PHE A 161 -3.12 9.73 10.26
CA PHE A 161 -3.17 8.37 9.74
C PHE A 161 -4.16 7.56 10.56
N SER A 162 -5.14 6.93 9.92
CA SER A 162 -6.06 6.00 10.56
C SER A 162 -5.90 4.62 9.95
N GLN A 163 -5.61 3.62 10.78
CA GLN A 163 -5.35 2.26 10.33
C GLN A 163 -6.60 1.64 9.70
N VAL A 164 -6.42 0.97 8.56
CA VAL A 164 -7.48 0.23 7.85
C VAL A 164 -7.10 -1.23 7.60
N VAL A 165 -5.92 -1.67 8.05
CA VAL A 165 -5.46 -3.05 8.00
C VAL A 165 -5.14 -3.51 9.43
N ASN A 166 -5.75 -4.60 9.88
CA ASN A 166 -5.49 -5.18 11.20
C ASN A 166 -5.05 -6.63 11.00
N ASP A 167 -3.98 -7.07 11.67
CA ASP A 167 -3.46 -8.43 11.56
C ASP A 167 -3.29 -8.91 10.11
N ARG A 168 -2.78 -8.02 9.25
CA ARG A 168 -2.59 -8.23 7.80
C ARG A 168 -3.86 -8.46 6.98
N GLN A 169 -5.02 -8.09 7.52
CA GLN A 169 -6.31 -8.16 6.85
C GLN A 169 -6.90 -6.77 6.67
N VAL A 170 -7.41 -6.49 5.47
CA VAL A 170 -8.09 -5.22 5.18
C VAL A 170 -9.43 -5.18 5.93
N ASN A 171 -9.62 -4.15 6.75
CA ASN A 171 -10.94 -3.82 7.28
C ASN A 171 -11.75 -3.12 6.18
N PHE A 172 -12.52 -3.91 5.42
CA PHE A 172 -13.31 -3.39 4.29
C PHE A 172 -14.30 -2.30 4.68
N SER A 173 -14.87 -2.34 5.88
CA SER A 173 -15.76 -1.26 6.35
C SER A 173 -14.99 0.05 6.51
N ALA A 174 -13.84 0.02 7.17
CA ALA A 174 -12.98 1.20 7.34
C ALA A 174 -12.45 1.71 5.98
N TYR A 175 -12.07 0.81 5.08
CA TYR A 175 -11.60 1.19 3.75
C TYR A 175 -12.71 1.80 2.89
N LYS A 176 -13.88 1.17 2.80
CA LYS A 176 -15.05 1.71 2.07
C LYS A 176 -15.47 3.07 2.62
N ASN A 177 -15.42 3.26 3.94
CA ASN A 177 -15.67 4.57 4.57
C ASN A 177 -14.63 5.61 4.15
N ALA A 178 -13.33 5.26 4.10
CA ALA A 178 -12.29 6.15 3.61
C ALA A 178 -12.56 6.62 2.17
N ILE A 179 -12.93 5.69 1.28
CA ILE A 179 -13.25 6.00 -0.12
C ILE A 179 -14.49 6.90 -0.23
N ASN A 180 -15.54 6.63 0.55
CA ASN A 180 -16.75 7.46 0.58
C ASN A 180 -16.49 8.87 1.12
N GLU A 181 -15.57 9.00 2.09
CA GLU A 181 -15.06 10.28 2.60
C GLU A 181 -14.08 10.97 1.62
N LYS A 182 -13.82 10.36 0.46
CA LYS A 182 -12.86 10.81 -0.55
C LYS A 182 -11.46 11.00 0.06
N LYS A 183 -11.03 10.02 0.86
CA LYS A 183 -9.70 9.95 1.49
C LYS A 183 -8.93 8.73 0.97
N PRO A 184 -7.77 8.91 0.33
CA PRO A 184 -6.97 7.80 -0.15
C PRO A 184 -6.37 7.01 1.02
N VAL A 185 -6.02 5.76 0.74
CA VAL A 185 -5.35 4.86 1.67
C VAL A 185 -4.01 4.45 1.11
N VAL A 186 -2.93 4.60 1.87
CA VAL A 186 -1.63 4.03 1.50
C VAL A 186 -1.59 2.61 2.02
N PHE A 187 -1.38 1.63 1.13
CA PHE A 187 -1.21 0.23 1.46
C PHE A 187 0.24 -0.19 1.34
N PHE A 188 0.66 -1.02 2.28
CA PHE A 188 1.97 -1.64 2.36
C PHE A 188 1.78 -3.11 2.03
N VAL A 189 2.29 -3.57 0.90
CA VAL A 189 1.98 -4.89 0.34
C VAL A 189 3.24 -5.67 0.01
N SER A 190 3.12 -7.00 -0.04
CA SER A 190 4.16 -7.91 -0.50
C SER A 190 3.53 -8.96 -1.43
N LYS A 191 4.28 -9.41 -2.44
CA LYS A 191 3.90 -10.53 -3.33
C LYS A 191 2.52 -10.39 -4.00
N TYR A 192 2.21 -9.23 -4.55
CA TYR A 192 0.87 -8.92 -5.03
C TYR A 192 0.63 -9.34 -6.48
N THR A 193 -0.66 -9.45 -6.82
CA THR A 193 -1.15 -9.65 -8.18
C THR A 193 -1.76 -8.34 -8.68
N MET A 194 -1.27 -7.86 -9.83
CA MET A 194 -1.78 -6.66 -10.49
C MET A 194 -2.59 -7.03 -11.73
N GLN A 195 -3.62 -6.23 -12.01
CA GLN A 195 -4.51 -6.35 -13.17
C GLN A 195 -4.73 -4.94 -13.72
N ALA A 196 -4.45 -4.72 -15.00
CA ALA A 196 -4.77 -3.43 -15.63
C ALA A 196 -6.29 -3.20 -15.61
N ILE A 197 -6.71 -1.95 -15.34
CA ILE A 197 -8.13 -1.60 -15.16
C ILE A 197 -8.92 -1.85 -16.44
N ASP A 198 -8.35 -1.49 -17.59
CA ASP A 198 -9.02 -1.58 -18.90
C ASP A 198 -9.03 -3.00 -19.49
N ASP A 199 -8.27 -3.92 -18.88
CA ASP A 199 -8.11 -5.29 -19.35
C ASP A 199 -9.12 -6.28 -18.76
N LEU A 200 -9.89 -5.86 -17.76
CA LEU A 200 -11.00 -6.65 -17.25
C LEU A 200 -12.18 -6.56 -18.23
N LYS A 201 -12.11 -7.36 -19.29
CA LYS A 201 -13.12 -7.41 -20.34
C LYS A 201 -14.25 -8.35 -19.94
N GLN A 202 -15.47 -7.83 -20.07
CA GLN A 202 -16.69 -8.62 -20.00
C GLN A 202 -17.07 -9.04 -21.43
N ASP A 203 -17.23 -10.34 -21.63
CA ASP A 203 -17.89 -10.92 -22.80
C ASP A 203 -19.13 -11.71 -22.34
N ASP A 204 -19.92 -12.23 -23.27
CA ASP A 204 -21.11 -13.04 -22.97
C ASP A 204 -20.74 -14.19 -22.03
N ASN A 205 -21.16 -14.07 -20.76
CA ASN A 205 -21.00 -15.06 -19.69
C ASN A 205 -19.55 -15.46 -19.37
N THR A 206 -18.57 -14.65 -19.78
CA THR A 206 -17.15 -14.87 -19.46
C THR A 206 -16.42 -13.58 -19.13
N ASP A 207 -15.56 -13.63 -18.13
CA ASP A 207 -14.62 -12.56 -17.81
C ASP A 207 -13.19 -13.10 -17.93
N VAL A 208 -12.28 -12.29 -18.45
CA VAL A 208 -10.85 -12.64 -18.60
C VAL A 208 -10.01 -11.79 -17.65
N LEU A 209 -9.21 -12.46 -16.82
CA LEU A 209 -8.22 -11.84 -15.94
C LEU A 209 -6.83 -12.01 -16.53
N HIS A 210 -6.14 -10.89 -16.73
CA HIS A 210 -4.72 -10.83 -17.07
C HIS A 210 -3.93 -10.44 -15.83
N LYS A 211 -3.46 -11.46 -15.10
CA LYS A 211 -2.78 -11.32 -13.82
C LYS A 211 -1.29 -11.13 -14.04
N LEU A 212 -0.74 -10.05 -13.52
CA LEU A 212 0.70 -9.79 -13.44
C LEU A 212 1.17 -10.04 -12.01
N TYR A 213 2.18 -10.88 -11.86
CA TYR A 213 2.68 -11.31 -10.56
C TYR A 213 3.95 -10.58 -10.19
N TYR A 214 3.97 -10.07 -8.96
CA TYR A 214 5.13 -9.42 -8.36
C TYR A 214 5.54 -10.17 -7.09
N SER A 215 6.83 -10.15 -6.74
CA SER A 215 7.35 -10.85 -5.55
C SER A 215 7.85 -9.93 -4.43
N GLY A 216 8.03 -8.64 -4.73
CA GLY A 216 8.63 -7.66 -3.82
C GLY A 216 7.65 -6.94 -2.89
N ASP A 217 8.23 -6.19 -1.96
CA ASP A 217 7.52 -5.33 -1.00
C ASP A 217 7.30 -3.92 -1.58
N HIS A 218 6.05 -3.54 -1.78
CA HIS A 218 5.66 -2.32 -2.46
C HIS A 218 4.72 -1.46 -1.63
N MET A 219 4.66 -0.16 -1.96
CA MET A 219 3.70 0.79 -1.40
C MET A 219 2.84 1.38 -2.51
N VAL A 220 1.52 1.23 -2.36
CA VAL A 220 0.54 1.70 -3.36
C VAL A 220 -0.53 2.56 -2.71
N VAL A 221 -1.16 3.46 -3.47
CA VAL A 221 -2.19 4.36 -2.95
C VAL A 221 -3.57 3.92 -3.44
N GLY A 222 -4.35 3.30 -2.56
CA GLY A 222 -5.72 2.87 -2.80
C GLY A 222 -6.71 4.03 -2.85
N TYR A 223 -7.57 4.01 -3.85
CA TYR A 223 -8.64 4.99 -4.08
C TYR A 223 -9.97 4.35 -4.49
N GLY A 224 -10.08 3.02 -4.40
CA GLY A 224 -11.33 2.32 -4.69
C GLY A 224 -11.26 0.84 -4.36
N ILE A 225 -12.43 0.19 -4.40
CA ILE A 225 -12.61 -1.25 -4.25
C ILE A 225 -13.65 -1.74 -5.24
N ARG A 226 -13.37 -2.89 -5.86
CA ARG A 226 -14.31 -3.61 -6.73
C ARG A 226 -14.49 -5.03 -6.21
N GLU A 227 -15.73 -5.46 -6.05
CA GLU A 227 -16.09 -6.81 -5.60
C GLU A 227 -16.96 -7.47 -6.67
N ILE A 228 -16.49 -8.61 -7.18
CA ILE A 228 -17.18 -9.36 -8.22
C ILE A 228 -17.49 -10.75 -7.69
N SER A 229 -18.77 -11.13 -7.68
CA SER A 229 -19.20 -12.48 -7.32
C SER A 229 -19.79 -13.17 -8.54
N TYR A 230 -19.24 -14.33 -8.89
CA TYR A 230 -19.65 -15.15 -10.02
C TYR A 230 -20.47 -16.33 -9.54
N TYR A 231 -21.55 -16.66 -10.25
CA TYR A 231 -22.49 -17.70 -9.84
C TYR A 231 -22.67 -18.78 -10.93
N ASN A 232 -22.93 -20.01 -10.50
CA ASN A 232 -23.36 -21.10 -11.37
C ASN A 232 -24.84 -20.96 -11.76
N ALA A 233 -25.29 -21.76 -12.73
CA ALA A 233 -26.68 -21.71 -13.20
C ALA A 233 -27.73 -22.08 -12.13
N ASP A 234 -27.32 -22.84 -11.09
CA ASP A 234 -28.16 -23.17 -9.93
C ASP A 234 -28.20 -22.05 -8.87
N GLY A 235 -27.51 -20.92 -9.11
CA GLY A 235 -27.42 -19.80 -8.19
C GLY A 235 -26.34 -19.92 -7.11
N SER A 236 -25.58 -21.02 -7.06
CA SER A 236 -24.48 -21.17 -6.10
C SER A 236 -23.30 -20.26 -6.43
N LEU A 237 -22.66 -19.70 -5.39
CA LEU A 237 -21.44 -18.89 -5.54
C LEU A 237 -20.31 -19.76 -6.08
N LYS A 238 -19.76 -19.40 -7.24
CA LYS A 238 -18.65 -20.07 -7.89
C LYS A 238 -17.31 -19.49 -7.47
N LYS A 239 -17.20 -18.16 -7.48
CA LYS A 239 -15.95 -17.44 -7.21
C LYS A 239 -16.26 -16.01 -6.79
N GLN A 240 -15.45 -15.47 -5.88
CA GLN A 240 -15.46 -14.07 -5.51
C GLN A 240 -14.07 -13.48 -5.72
N LEU A 241 -14.02 -12.26 -6.26
CA LEU A 241 -12.82 -11.48 -6.45
C LEU A 241 -12.98 -10.14 -5.74
N THR A 242 -11.94 -9.71 -5.05
CA THR A 242 -11.87 -8.39 -4.43
C THR A 242 -10.63 -7.68 -4.94
N PHE A 243 -10.82 -6.56 -5.61
CA PHE A 243 -9.76 -5.72 -6.15
C PHE A 243 -9.67 -4.41 -5.38
N LEU A 244 -8.45 -4.02 -5.02
CA LEU A 244 -8.13 -2.66 -4.63
C LEU A 244 -7.78 -1.87 -5.88
N ARG A 245 -8.45 -0.74 -6.11
CA ARG A 245 -8.06 0.19 -7.17
C ARG A 245 -6.97 1.10 -6.64
N VAL A 246 -5.79 1.12 -7.26
CA VAL A 246 -4.60 1.76 -6.71
C VAL A 246 -3.86 2.61 -7.74
N ALA A 247 -3.18 3.66 -7.26
CA ALA A 247 -2.05 4.26 -7.96
C ALA A 247 -0.78 3.52 -7.56
N THR A 248 -0.05 3.03 -8.56
CA THR A 248 1.04 2.06 -8.38
C THR A 248 2.40 2.71 -8.17
N GLY A 249 2.57 3.96 -8.61
CA GLY A 249 3.89 4.58 -8.69
C GLY A 249 4.75 4.12 -9.88
N TYR A 250 4.22 3.28 -10.77
CA TYR A 250 4.87 2.87 -12.01
C TYR A 250 4.54 3.82 -13.17
N SER A 251 5.49 3.99 -14.09
CA SER A 251 5.30 4.84 -15.27
C SER A 251 4.26 4.25 -16.24
N ASP A 252 4.32 2.94 -16.46
CA ASP A 252 3.59 2.27 -17.54
C ASP A 252 2.18 1.84 -17.09
N ASP A 253 2.05 1.45 -15.81
CA ASP A 253 0.80 0.98 -15.19
C ASP A 253 0.42 1.85 -13.99
N ALA A 254 0.41 3.18 -14.18
CA ALA A 254 0.24 4.14 -13.07
C ALA A 254 -1.02 3.95 -12.24
N LEU A 255 -2.11 3.46 -12.84
CA LEU A 255 -3.35 3.09 -12.16
C LEU A 255 -3.71 1.65 -12.51
N ALA A 256 -3.95 0.82 -11.50
CA ALA A 256 -4.24 -0.59 -11.69
C ALA A 256 -5.21 -1.11 -10.62
N TYR A 257 -5.65 -2.35 -10.80
CA TYR A 257 -6.19 -3.15 -9.71
C TYR A 257 -5.08 -3.99 -9.07
N VAL A 258 -5.11 -4.09 -7.75
CA VAL A 258 -4.39 -5.10 -6.98
C VAL A 258 -5.42 -6.11 -6.48
N LEU A 259 -5.26 -7.38 -6.86
CA LEU A 259 -6.16 -8.46 -6.47
C LEU A 259 -5.83 -8.95 -5.06
N LEU A 260 -6.84 -9.05 -4.20
CA LEU A 260 -6.72 -9.68 -2.88
C LEU A 260 -6.89 -11.20 -3.01
N ASP A 261 -5.84 -11.87 -3.47
CA ASP A 261 -5.74 -13.32 -3.59
C ASP A 261 -4.80 -13.94 -2.53
N ASP A 262 -4.43 -15.20 -2.72
CA ASP A 262 -3.55 -15.96 -1.84
C ASP A 262 -2.06 -15.59 -1.96
N ARG A 263 -1.69 -14.79 -2.97
CA ARG A 263 -0.31 -14.36 -3.17
C ARG A 263 0.00 -13.12 -2.34
N ILE A 264 -0.91 -12.16 -2.31
CA ILE A 264 -0.68 -10.88 -1.64
C ILE A 264 -0.62 -11.04 -0.12
N THR A 265 0.34 -10.36 0.48
CA THR A 265 0.32 -10.03 1.90
C THR A 265 0.12 -8.53 2.04
N VAL A 266 -1.01 -8.10 2.62
CA VAL A 266 -1.20 -6.70 3.00
C VAL A 266 -0.59 -6.51 4.38
N VAL A 267 0.61 -5.95 4.45
CA VAL A 267 1.36 -5.80 5.70
C VAL A 267 0.70 -4.76 6.60
N ASP A 268 0.32 -3.62 6.03
CA ASP A 268 -0.34 -2.52 6.73
C ASP A 268 -1.12 -1.63 5.75
N GLY A 269 -1.91 -0.70 6.27
CA GLY A 269 -2.65 0.26 5.46
C GLY A 269 -3.27 1.38 6.28
N TYR A 270 -3.16 2.61 5.79
CA TYR A 270 -3.59 3.81 6.50
C TYR A 270 -4.38 4.76 5.61
N LYS A 271 -5.59 5.11 6.06
CA LYS A 271 -6.30 6.29 5.57
C LYS A 271 -5.49 7.53 5.91
N VAL A 272 -5.20 8.34 4.90
CA VAL A 272 -4.48 9.61 5.05
C VAL A 272 -5.47 10.77 4.99
N ASN A 273 -5.29 11.74 5.89
CA ASN A 273 -6.04 12.99 5.87
C ASN A 273 -5.13 14.17 6.20
N ILE A 274 -5.02 15.12 5.26
CA ILE A 274 -4.30 16.40 5.40
C ILE A 274 -5.31 17.54 5.59
N PHE A 275 -5.00 18.50 6.48
CA PHE A 275 -5.83 19.66 6.80
C PHE A 275 -5.02 20.89 7.24
#